data_AF-A0A3M1CP85-F1
#
_entry.id   AF-A0A3M1CP85-F1
#
_cell.length_a   1.000
_cell.length_b   1.000
_cell.length_c   1.000
_cell.angle_alpha   90.00
_cell.angle_beta   90.00
_cell.angle_gamma   90.00
#
_symmetry.space_group_name_H-M   'P 1'
#
loop_
_entity.id
_entity.type
_entity.pdbx_description
1 polymer ?
#
loop_
_entity_poly.entity_id
_entity_poly.type
_entity_poly.pdbx_seq_one_letter_code
_entity_poly.pdbx_strand_id
1 'polypeptide(L)'
;MLEKKHLEFREKVRAFALEKIEPLAATLDREQRFPDEHIQPLAEAGYLSMLIPEEYGGQKVDTISYSIAVEELSRVCGSTGIMIAAHNSLGTG
;
A
#
# COMPACT_ATOMS: atom_id res chain seq x y z
N MET A 1 6.44 7.21 -19.19
CA MET A 1 7.10 5.88 -19.29
C MET A 1 7.67 5.56 -17.92
N LEU A 2 7.63 4.30 -17.45
CA LEU A 2 8.17 3.95 -16.14
C LEU A 2 9.71 3.98 -16.17
N GLU A 3 10.33 4.57 -15.14
CA GLU A 3 11.77 4.56 -14.92
C GLU A 3 12.21 3.28 -14.20
N LYS A 4 13.51 2.97 -14.20
CA LYS A 4 14.09 1.84 -13.47
C LYS A 4 13.67 1.81 -11.99
N LYS A 5 13.66 2.98 -11.33
CA LYS A 5 13.22 3.12 -9.93
C LYS A 5 11.77 2.67 -9.72
N HIS A 6 10.88 2.93 -10.67
CA HIS A 6 9.47 2.52 -10.59
C HIS A 6 9.32 1.00 -10.74
N LEU A 7 10.11 0.39 -11.62
CA LEU A 7 10.11 -1.06 -11.81
C LEU A 7 10.66 -1.77 -10.56
N GLU A 8 11.76 -1.28 -10.00
CA GLU A 8 12.33 -1.81 -8.75
C GLU A 8 11.37 -1.65 -7.57
N PHE A 9 10.70 -0.49 -7.47
CA PHE A 9 9.68 -0.26 -6.44
C PHE A 9 8.48 -1.20 -6.61
N ARG A 10 7.99 -1.40 -7.84
CA ARG A 10 6.90 -2.34 -8.14
C ARG A 10 7.22 -3.75 -7.66
N GLU A 11 8.42 -4.27 -7.95
CA GLU A 11 8.80 -5.62 -7.50
C GLU A 11 8.87 -5.70 -5.97
N LYS A 12 9.33 -4.64 -5.29
CA LYS A 12 9.33 -4.57 -3.82
C LYS A 12 7.91 -4.60 -3.25
N VAL A 13 7.00 -3.77 -3.75
CA VAL A 13 5.61 -3.77 -3.26
C VAL A 13 4.94 -5.10 -3.56
N ARG A 14 5.17 -5.69 -4.74
CA ARG A 14 4.61 -7.00 -5.09
C ARG A 14 5.07 -8.08 -4.11
N ALA A 15 6.36 -8.15 -3.83
CA ALA A 15 6.90 -9.11 -2.87
C ALA A 15 6.28 -8.91 -1.48
N PHE A 16 6.18 -7.66 -1.01
CA PHE A 16 5.51 -7.33 0.25
C PHE A 16 4.04 -7.75 0.25
N ALA A 17 3.30 -7.48 -0.83
CA ALA A 17 1.88 -7.77 -0.96
C ALA A 17 1.63 -9.30 -0.90
N LEU A 18 2.43 -10.08 -1.62
CA LEU A 18 2.34 -11.56 -1.59
C LEU A 18 2.70 -12.12 -0.21
N GLU A 19 3.70 -11.56 0.46
CA GLU A 19 4.14 -12.09 1.76
C GLU A 19 3.23 -11.66 2.92
N LYS A 20 2.83 -10.39 2.97
CA LYS A 20 2.18 -9.78 4.15
C LYS A 20 0.68 -9.61 4.03
N ILE A 21 0.14 -9.56 2.81
CA ILE A 21 -1.26 -9.17 2.56
C ILE A 21 -2.07 -10.35 1.98
N GLU A 22 -1.53 -11.04 0.97
CA GLU A 22 -2.21 -12.16 0.31
C GLU A 22 -2.68 -13.28 1.26
N PRO A 23 -1.92 -13.71 2.28
CA PRO A 23 -2.31 -14.86 3.11
C PRO A 23 -3.66 -14.71 3.83
N LEU A 24 -4.08 -13.48 4.15
CA LEU A 24 -5.33 -13.21 4.86
C LEU A 24 -6.46 -12.68 3.95
N ALA A 25 -6.14 -12.26 2.73
CA ALA A 25 -7.08 -11.57 1.85
C ALA A 25 -8.41 -12.32 1.63
N ALA A 26 -8.34 -13.62 1.34
CA ALA A 26 -9.54 -14.43 1.09
C ALA A 26 -10.38 -14.69 2.36
N THR A 27 -9.74 -14.74 3.53
CA THR A 27 -10.45 -14.90 4.81
C THR A 27 -11.18 -13.62 5.17
N LEU A 28 -10.51 -12.47 5.05
CA LEU A 28 -11.10 -11.16 5.29
C LEU A 28 -12.32 -10.88 4.41
N ASP A 29 -12.25 -11.26 3.13
CA ASP A 29 -13.37 -11.14 2.18
C ASP A 29 -14.58 -11.98 2.62
N ARG A 30 -14.36 -13.27 2.94
CA ARG A 30 -15.44 -14.16 3.42
C ARG A 30 -16.05 -13.69 4.74
N GLU A 31 -15.24 -13.13 5.64
CA GLU A 31 -15.68 -12.62 6.93
C GLU A 31 -16.28 -11.21 6.86
N GLN A 32 -16.17 -10.53 5.72
CA GLN A 32 -16.57 -9.13 5.52
C GLN A 32 -15.99 -8.19 6.59
N ARG A 33 -14.73 -8.45 6.96
CA ARG A 33 -14.06 -7.79 8.08
C ARG A 33 -13.02 -6.78 7.59
N PHE A 34 -12.82 -5.74 8.37
CA PHE A 34 -11.75 -4.79 8.14
C PHE A 34 -10.36 -5.44 8.33
N PRO A 35 -9.36 -5.14 7.47
CA PRO A 35 -8.06 -5.80 7.48
C PRO A 35 -7.12 -5.24 8.57
N ASP A 36 -7.50 -5.32 9.84
CA ASP A 36 -6.70 -4.79 10.96
C ASP A 36 -5.27 -5.37 10.99
N GLU A 37 -5.13 -6.65 10.62
CA GLU A 37 -3.84 -7.36 10.58
C GLU A 37 -2.88 -6.78 9.54
N HIS A 38 -3.39 -6.08 8.53
CA HIS A 38 -2.56 -5.47 7.50
C HIS A 38 -2.01 -4.10 7.93
N ILE A 39 -2.62 -3.43 8.91
CA ILE A 39 -2.26 -2.05 9.29
C ILE A 39 -0.81 -1.97 9.76
N GLN A 40 -0.41 -2.81 10.72
CA GLN A 40 0.93 -2.74 11.30
C GLN A 40 2.03 -3.02 10.26
N PRO A 41 1.97 -4.09 9.44
CA PRO A 41 2.93 -4.30 8.36
C PRO A 41 3.00 -3.13 7.37
N LEU A 42 1.85 -2.53 7.02
CA LEU A 42 1.79 -1.38 6.12
C LEU A 42 2.43 -0.13 6.75
N ALA A 43 2.23 0.09 8.05
CA ALA A 43 2.83 1.19 8.79
C ALA A 43 4.36 1.05 8.86
N GLU A 44 4.85 -0.15 9.22
CA GLU A 44 6.29 -0.45 9.33
C GLU A 44 7.00 -0.34 7.97
N ALA A 45 6.32 -0.71 6.87
CA ALA A 45 6.83 -0.53 5.51
C ALA A 45 6.63 0.90 4.95
N GLY A 46 5.97 1.79 5.71
CA GLY A 46 5.75 3.19 5.37
C GLY A 46 4.63 3.46 4.34
N TYR A 47 3.84 2.45 3.96
CA TYR A 47 2.78 2.60 2.96
C TYR A 47 1.60 3.48 3.43
N LEU A 48 1.51 3.78 4.72
CA LEU A 48 0.51 4.69 5.29
C LEU A 48 0.91 6.18 5.24
N SER A 49 2.14 6.53 4.89
CA SER A 49 2.61 7.93 4.91
C SER A 49 3.33 8.34 3.62
N MET A 50 2.95 7.71 2.50
CA MET A 50 3.64 7.84 1.22
C MET A 50 3.62 9.27 0.69
N LEU A 51 2.49 9.97 0.78
CA LEU A 51 2.33 11.32 0.23
C LEU A 51 2.64 12.44 1.24
N ILE A 52 2.84 12.08 2.51
CA ILE A 52 3.09 13.04 3.59
C ILE A 52 4.53 13.59 3.47
N PRO A 53 4.77 14.90 3.63
CA PRO A 53 6.11 15.47 3.66
C PRO A 53 7.01 14.87 4.74
N GLU A 54 8.32 14.79 4.48
CA GLU A 54 9.30 14.25 5.44
C GLU A 54 9.34 15.03 6.77
N GLU A 55 9.07 16.34 6.76
CA GLU A 55 9.02 17.17 7.99
C GLU A 55 7.94 16.72 8.98
N TYR A 56 6.93 15.97 8.52
CA TYR A 56 5.88 15.36 9.33
C TYR A 56 6.06 13.84 9.51
N GLY A 57 7.23 13.30 9.15
CA GLY A 57 7.54 11.87 9.25
C GLY A 57 7.01 11.01 8.10
N GLY A 58 6.64 11.62 6.97
CA GLY A 58 6.24 10.91 5.75
C GLY A 58 7.38 10.60 4.80
N GLN A 59 7.05 10.01 3.65
CA GLN A 59 8.03 9.64 2.62
C GLN A 59 8.07 10.57 1.40
N LYS A 60 7.04 11.40 1.22
CA LYS A 60 6.88 12.31 0.06
C LYS A 60 7.23 11.67 -1.29
N VAL A 61 6.72 10.46 -1.54
CA VAL A 61 6.97 9.76 -2.80
C VAL A 61 6.20 10.40 -3.96
N ASP A 62 6.67 10.18 -5.17
CA ASP A 62 5.99 10.66 -6.37
C ASP A 62 4.69 9.90 -6.65
N THR A 63 3.79 10.52 -7.41
CA THR A 63 2.46 9.96 -7.72
C THR A 63 2.52 8.64 -8.48
N ILE A 64 3.56 8.39 -9.29
CA ILE A 64 3.70 7.11 -10.02
C ILE A 64 4.04 6.00 -9.03
N SER A 65 5.00 6.24 -8.14
CA SER A 65 5.36 5.29 -7.08
C SER A 65 4.16 5.01 -6.16
N TYR A 66 3.42 6.04 -5.73
CA TYR A 66 2.17 5.85 -4.99
C TYR A 66 1.12 5.02 -5.76
N SER A 67 0.91 5.32 -7.05
CA SER A 67 -0.03 4.57 -7.88
C SER A 67 0.37 3.10 -8.03
N ILE A 68 1.67 2.81 -8.14
CA ILE A 68 2.21 1.45 -8.17
C ILE A 68 1.92 0.72 -6.85
N ALA A 69 2.06 1.39 -5.70
CA ALA A 69 1.76 0.75 -4.43
C ALA A 69 0.28 0.37 -4.32
N VAL A 70 -0.62 1.29 -4.70
CA VAL A 70 -2.06 1.01 -4.76
C VAL A 70 -2.36 -0.13 -5.73
N GLU A 71 -1.76 -0.14 -6.92
CA GLU A 71 -1.94 -1.20 -7.93
C GLU A 71 -1.54 -2.58 -7.40
N GLU A 72 -0.32 -2.72 -6.87
CA GLU A 72 0.20 -4.02 -6.44
C GLU A 72 -0.48 -4.53 -5.16
N LEU A 73 -0.84 -3.65 -4.22
CA LEU A 73 -1.61 -4.05 -3.02
C LEU A 73 -3.04 -4.46 -3.40
N SER A 74 -3.68 -3.73 -4.32
CA SER A 74 -5.03 -4.07 -4.81
C SER A 74 -5.06 -5.38 -5.59
N ARG A 75 -3.93 -5.77 -6.21
CA ARG A 75 -3.80 -7.02 -6.97
C ARG A 75 -4.05 -8.25 -6.10
N VAL A 76 -3.64 -8.22 -4.83
CA VAL A 76 -3.82 -9.32 -3.88
C VAL A 76 -5.01 -9.12 -2.96
N CYS A 77 -5.32 -7.86 -2.58
CA CYS A 77 -6.42 -7.55 -1.67
C CYS A 77 -7.00 -6.16 -1.96
N GLY A 78 -8.16 -6.12 -2.64
CA GLY A 78 -8.81 -4.87 -3.02
C GLY A 78 -9.20 -3.98 -1.83
N SER A 79 -9.66 -4.57 -0.71
CA SER A 79 -10.01 -3.82 0.51
C SER A 79 -8.80 -3.13 1.13
N THR A 80 -7.63 -3.78 1.08
CA THR A 80 -6.37 -3.19 1.53
C THR A 80 -5.94 -2.08 0.57
N GLY A 81 -5.93 -2.34 -0.73
CA GLY A 81 -5.59 -1.35 -1.76
C GLY A 81 -6.41 -0.06 -1.66
N ILE A 82 -7.74 -0.15 -1.46
CA ILE A 82 -8.58 1.05 -1.29
C ILE A 82 -8.34 1.74 0.05
N MET A 83 -8.04 0.99 1.12
CA MET A 83 -7.71 1.56 2.43
C MET A 83 -6.47 2.46 2.34
N ILE A 84 -5.36 1.98 1.76
CA ILE A 84 -4.17 2.84 1.60
C ILE A 84 -4.42 4.00 0.64
N ALA A 85 -5.21 3.79 -0.41
CA ALA A 85 -5.53 4.87 -1.35
C ALA A 85 -6.33 5.99 -0.66
N ALA A 86 -7.41 5.64 0.04
CA ALA A 86 -8.23 6.58 0.78
C ALA A 86 -7.43 7.28 1.89
N HIS A 87 -6.62 6.53 2.65
CA HIS A 87 -5.81 7.10 3.72
C HIS A 87 -4.84 8.16 3.18
N ASN A 88 -3.99 7.81 2.21
CA ASN A 88 -2.94 8.70 1.72
C ASN A 88 -3.47 9.88 0.90
N SER A 89 -4.53 9.69 0.11
CA SER A 89 -4.99 10.70 -0.87
C SER A 89 -6.26 11.46 -0.52
N LEU A 90 -7.03 10.99 0.48
CA LEU A 90 -8.26 11.65 0.94
C LEU A 90 -8.19 12.03 2.42
N GLY A 91 -7.59 11.18 3.25
CA GLY A 91 -7.53 11.39 4.70
C GLY A 91 -6.38 12.29 5.14
N THR A 92 -5.17 11.97 4.70
CA THR A 92 -3.93 12.68 5.08
C THR A 92 -3.36 13.57 3.98
N GLY A 93 -3.98 13.52 2.79
CA GLY A 93 -3.55 14.28 1.61
C GLY A 93 -3.95 15.74 1.63
#